data_AF-A0A3M1H319-F1
#
_entry.id   AF-A0A3M1H319-F1
#
_cell.length_a   1.000
_cell.length_b   1.000
_cell.length_c   1.000
_cell.angle_alpha   90.00
_cell.angle_beta   90.00
_cell.angle_gamma   90.00
#
_symmetry.space_group_name_H-M   'P 1'
#
loop_
_entity.id
_entity.type
_entity.pdbx_description
1 polymer ?
#
loop_
_entity_poly.entity_id
_entity_poly.type
_entity_poly.pdbx_seq_one_letter_code
_entity_poly.pdbx_strand_id
1 'polypeptide(L)'
;VKFTNPVLDTLLLATIVHPHYSDYSLEALAHRLGIPLLGRHTSLGDAIMTGEIFLRLIPLLADHGIYTLADAREASEKSYYTRLKY
;
A
#
# COMPACT_ATOMS: atom_id res chain seq x y z
N VAL A 1 -4.66 15.56 -12.61
CA VAL A 1 -4.22 16.16 -11.32
C VAL A 1 -2.72 15.92 -11.19
N LYS A 2 -1.92 16.89 -10.73
CA LYS A 2 -0.47 16.72 -10.52
C LYS A 2 -0.15 17.00 -9.06
N PHE A 3 0.40 16.00 -8.37
CA PHE A 3 0.90 16.18 -7.02
C PHE A 3 2.29 16.80 -7.06
N THR A 4 2.53 17.80 -6.21
CA THR A 4 3.85 18.44 -6.04
C THR A 4 4.66 17.82 -4.90
N ASN A 5 3.99 17.09 -4.01
CA ASN A 5 4.60 16.38 -2.89
C ASN A 5 4.95 14.93 -3.28
N PRO A 6 5.91 14.30 -2.59
CA PRO A 6 6.10 12.85 -2.65
C PRO A 6 4.80 12.09 -2.38
N VAL A 7 4.54 11.06 -3.19
CA VAL A 7 3.37 10.18 -3.03
C VAL A 7 3.83 8.75 -2.81
N LEU A 8 3.04 7.99 -2.04
CA LEU A 8 3.18 6.56 -1.84
C LEU A 8 1.86 5.89 -2.17
N ASP A 9 1.95 4.72 -2.79
CA ASP A 9 0.80 3.88 -3.09
C ASP A 9 0.89 2.60 -2.24
N THR A 10 -0.12 2.39 -1.40
CA THR A 10 -0.20 1.22 -0.51
C THR A 10 -0.32 -0.09 -1.29
N LEU A 11 -0.85 -0.07 -2.51
CA LEU A 11 -0.87 -1.24 -3.39
C LEU A 11 0.56 -1.62 -3.77
N LEU A 12 1.35 -0.67 -4.25
CA LEU A 12 2.75 -0.93 -4.64
C LEU A 12 3.57 -1.39 -3.44
N LEU A 13 3.38 -0.77 -2.27
CA LEU A 13 4.05 -1.22 -1.04
C LEU A 13 3.67 -2.64 -0.64
N ALA A 14 2.39 -3.00 -0.74
CA ALA A 14 1.92 -4.33 -0.42
C ALA A 14 2.47 -5.42 -1.35
N THR A 15 2.81 -5.09 -2.60
CA THR A 15 3.42 -6.04 -3.55
C THR A 15 4.84 -6.44 -3.15
N ILE A 16 5.55 -5.58 -2.43
CA ILE A 16 6.89 -5.88 -1.91
C ILE A 16 6.78 -6.88 -0.76
N VAL A 17 5.82 -6.66 0.13
CA VAL A 17 5.60 -7.46 1.35
C VAL A 17 4.96 -8.81 1.03
N HIS A 18 4.12 -8.89 -0.01
CA HIS A 18 3.32 -10.06 -0.33
C HIS A 18 3.47 -10.51 -1.80
N PRO A 19 4.67 -10.79 -2.30
CA PRO A 19 4.97 -10.88 -3.75
C PRO A 19 4.23 -11.99 -4.51
N HIS A 20 3.70 -13.01 -3.82
CA HIS A 20 3.06 -14.17 -4.44
C HIS A 20 1.54 -14.08 -4.55
N TYR A 21 0.95 -12.98 -4.12
CA TYR A 21 -0.50 -12.80 -4.22
C TYR A 21 -0.88 -12.12 -5.54
N SER A 22 -2.06 -12.48 -6.05
CA SER A 22 -2.61 -11.94 -7.30
C SER A 22 -3.60 -10.79 -7.08
N ASP A 23 -4.19 -10.69 -5.89
CA ASP A 23 -5.16 -9.65 -5.53
C ASP A 23 -4.59 -8.70 -4.46
N TYR A 24 -4.53 -7.42 -4.82
CA TYR A 24 -4.12 -6.29 -4.00
C TYR A 24 -5.21 -5.22 -3.91
N SER A 25 -6.47 -5.60 -4.17
CA SER A 25 -7.62 -4.74 -3.88
C SER A 25 -7.60 -4.32 -2.41
N LEU A 26 -8.23 -3.17 -2.14
CA LEU A 26 -8.33 -2.65 -0.78
C LEU A 26 -9.04 -3.66 0.15
N GLU A 27 -10.04 -4.43 -0.35
CA GLU A 27 -10.65 -5.52 0.44
C GLU A 27 -9.63 -6.60 0.77
N ALA A 28 -8.90 -7.09 -0.25
CA ALA A 28 -8.00 -8.22 -0.09
C ALA A 28 -6.85 -7.89 0.86
N LEU A 29 -6.30 -6.67 0.77
CA LEU A 29 -5.28 -6.19 1.70
C LEU A 29 -5.82 -6.04 3.11
N ALA A 30 -7.01 -5.43 3.27
CA ALA A 30 -7.65 -5.31 4.56
C ALA A 30 -7.88 -6.68 5.22
N HIS A 31 -8.43 -7.64 4.47
CA HIS A 31 -8.66 -8.99 4.96
C HIS A 31 -7.35 -9.69 5.37
N ARG A 32 -6.32 -9.64 4.52
CA ARG A 32 -5.01 -10.27 4.80
C ARG A 32 -4.32 -9.70 6.02
N LEU A 33 -4.46 -8.40 6.24
CA LEU A 33 -3.87 -7.71 7.38
C LEU A 33 -4.77 -7.74 8.62
N GLY A 34 -5.94 -8.39 8.57
CA GLY A 34 -6.89 -8.49 9.69
C GLY A 34 -7.61 -7.18 10.02
N ILE A 35 -7.79 -6.29 9.04
CA ILE A 35 -8.48 -4.99 9.20
C ILE A 35 -9.99 -5.22 8.97
N PRO A 36 -10.86 -4.80 9.91
CA PRO A 36 -12.31 -4.88 9.70
C PRO A 36 -12.75 -3.93 8.58
N LEU A 37 -13.65 -4.39 7.71
CA LEU A 37 -14.22 -3.59 6.63
C LEU A 37 -15.30 -2.64 7.20
N LEU A 38 -14.91 -1.44 7.60
CA LEU A 38 -15.82 -0.41 8.12
C LEU A 38 -16.03 0.71 7.08
N GLY A 39 -17.29 1.02 6.75
CA GLY A 39 -17.64 2.21 5.94
C GLY A 39 -17.15 2.19 4.48
N ARG A 40 -16.90 1.00 3.92
CA ARG A 40 -16.40 0.83 2.55
C ARG A 40 -17.33 1.48 1.51
N HIS A 41 -16.76 1.91 0.39
CA HIS A 41 -17.45 2.57 -0.73
C HIS A 41 -17.90 3.99 -0.40
N THR A 42 -17.37 4.55 0.70
CA THR A 42 -17.37 5.98 0.97
C THR A 42 -15.93 6.48 0.90
N SER A 43 -15.71 7.69 0.37
CA SER A 43 -14.36 8.25 0.27
C SER A 43 -13.66 8.35 1.63
N LEU A 44 -14.42 8.58 2.71
CA LEU A 44 -13.89 8.59 4.07
C LEU A 44 -13.49 7.19 4.54
N GLY A 45 -14.35 6.20 4.35
CA GLY A 45 -14.06 4.82 4.75
C GLY A 45 -12.85 4.24 4.01
N ASP A 46 -12.75 4.51 2.70
CA ASP A 46 -11.61 4.05 1.89
C ASP A 46 -10.31 4.77 2.30
N ALA A 47 -10.36 6.05 2.68
CA ALA A 47 -9.21 6.78 3.20
C ALA A 47 -8.74 6.25 4.57
N ILE A 48 -9.67 5.97 5.48
CA ILE A 48 -9.35 5.36 6.80
C ILE A 48 -8.74 3.97 6.59
N MET A 49 -9.34 3.15 5.74
CA MET A 49 -8.86 1.80 5.44
C MET A 49 -7.46 1.81 4.81
N THR A 50 -7.19 2.76 3.91
CA THR A 50 -5.85 2.96 3.34
C THR A 50 -4.83 3.31 4.41
N GLY A 51 -5.19 4.18 5.37
CA GLY A 51 -4.34 4.53 6.51
C GLY A 51 -4.03 3.33 7.41
N GLU A 52 -5.04 2.53 7.75
CA GLU A 52 -4.88 1.29 8.54
C GLU A 52 -3.97 0.28 7.84
N ILE A 53 -4.15 0.09 6.52
CA ILE A 53 -3.27 -0.76 5.72
C ILE A 53 -1.84 -0.26 5.80
N PHE A 54 -1.61 1.03 5.57
CA PHE A 54 -0.28 1.61 5.61
C PHE A 54 0.40 1.39 6.97
N LEU A 55 -0.30 1.62 8.07
CA LEU A 55 0.24 1.39 9.42
C LEU A 55 0.66 -0.07 9.65
N ARG A 56 -0.10 -1.04 9.14
CA ARG A 56 0.24 -2.46 9.24
C ARG A 56 1.35 -2.89 8.29
N LEU A 57 1.54 -2.18 7.18
CA LEU A 57 2.67 -2.40 6.28
C LEU A 57 4.00 -1.93 6.86
N ILE A 58 4.03 -0.89 7.70
CA ILE A 58 5.29 -0.33 8.25
C ILE A 58 6.22 -1.39 8.86
N PRO A 59 5.81 -2.23 9.82
CA PRO A 59 6.70 -3.24 10.39
C PRO A 59 7.13 -4.29 9.35
N LEU A 60 6.25 -4.64 8.42
CA LEU A 60 6.56 -5.61 7.36
C LEU A 60 7.54 -5.04 6.32
N LEU A 61 7.47 -3.75 6.04
CA LEU A 61 8.42 -3.03 5.21
C LEU A 61 9.80 -2.94 5.90
N ALA A 62 9.82 -2.72 7.21
CA ALA A 62 11.06 -2.72 8.00
C ALA A 62 11.77 -4.09 7.92
N ASP A 63 11.05 -5.20 7.95
CA ASP A 63 11.61 -6.55 7.75
C ASP A 63 12.25 -6.73 6.35
N HIS A 64 11.85 -5.91 5.37
CA HIS A 64 12.43 -5.85 4.03
C HIS A 64 13.51 -4.76 3.87
N GLY A 65 13.97 -4.16 4.97
CA GLY A 65 15.01 -3.13 4.97
C GLY A 65 14.52 -1.73 4.56
N ILE A 66 13.22 -1.50 4.53
CA ILE A 66 12.61 -0.23 4.12
C ILE A 66 12.21 0.55 5.38
N TYR A 67 12.95 1.62 5.68
CA TYR A 67 12.76 2.40 6.92
C TYR A 67 12.39 3.86 6.66
N THR A 68 12.74 4.39 5.50
CA THR A 68 12.54 5.79 5.16
C THR A 68 11.57 5.97 3.99
N LEU A 69 11.06 7.20 3.84
CA LEU A 69 10.27 7.57 2.67
C LEU A 69 11.04 7.37 1.36
N ALA A 70 12.36 7.61 1.36
CA ALA A 70 13.19 7.41 0.18
C ALA A 70 13.23 5.92 -0.21
N ASP A 71 13.48 5.03 0.76
CA ASP A 71 13.50 3.58 0.54
C ASP A 71 12.16 3.07 0.01
N ALA A 72 11.06 3.52 0.62
CA ALA A 72 9.71 3.11 0.25
C ALA A 72 9.37 3.51 -1.19
N ARG A 73 9.81 4.70 -1.62
CA ARG A 73 9.61 5.18 -2.99
C ARG A 73 10.46 4.40 -3.98
N GLU A 74 11.75 4.22 -3.70
CA GLU A 74 12.65 3.47 -4.56
C GLU A 74 12.18 2.01 -4.73
N ALA A 75 11.75 1.38 -3.62
CA ALA A 75 11.23 0.02 -3.66
C ALA A 75 9.90 -0.07 -4.44
N SER A 76 9.01 0.91 -4.27
CA SER A 76 7.75 0.98 -5.01
C SER A 76 7.97 1.14 -6.51
N GLU A 77 8.93 1.97 -6.94
CA GLU A 77 9.28 2.17 -8.35
C GLU A 77 9.79 0.88 -9.03
N LYS A 78 10.40 -0.02 -8.26
CA LYS A 78 10.89 -1.32 -8.75
C LYS A 78 9.81 -2.41 -8.82
N SER A 79 8.60 -2.16 -8.31
CA SER A 79 7.51 -3.15 -8.33
C SER A 79 7.04 -3.46 -9.76
N TYR A 80 6.63 -4.72 -10.00
CA TYR A 80 6.03 -5.18 -11.25
C TYR A 80 4.81 -4.33 -11.67
N TYR A 81 4.08 -3.81 -10.69
CA TYR A 81 2.88 -2.99 -10.90
C TYR A 81 3.19 -1.54 -11.33
N THR A 82 4.45 -1.09 -11.29
CA THR A 82 4.85 0.25 -11.79
C THR A 82 4.63 0.42 -13.29
N ARG A 83 4.42 -0.68 -14.03
CA ARG A 83 4.02 -0.64 -15.45
C ARG A 83 2.59 -0.15 -15.67
N LEU A 84 1.76 -0.10 -14.63
CA LEU A 84 0.46 0.56 -14.66
C LEU A 84 0.69 2.07 -14.59
N LYS A 85 0.93 2.68 -15.75
CA LYS A 85 0.93 4.14 -15.88
C LYS A 85 -0.51 4.63 -15.65
N TYR A 86 -0.71 5.40 -14.59
CA TYR A 86 -1.91 6.23 -14.37
C TYR A 86 -1.71 7.63 -14.95
#